data_AF-A0A9W7YK62-F1
#
_entry.id   AF-A0A9W7YK62-F1
#
_cell.length_a   1.000
_cell.length_b   1.000
_cell.length_c   1.000
_cell.angle_alpha   90.00
_cell.angle_beta   90.00
_cell.angle_gamma   90.00
#
_symmetry.space_group_name_H-M   'P 1'
#
loop_
_entity.id
_entity.type
_entity.pdbx_description
1 polymer ?
#
loop_
_entity_poly.entity_id
_entity_poly.type
_entity_poly.pdbx_seq_one_letter_code
_entity_poly.pdbx_strand_id
1 'polypeptide(L)'
;MKAVAWAVAAIWSVGLLTAVQAHSWVDCLKYDPETKLCLGYSRGYKGRAKVEPNGLYTYRFNAKPTAQPMCNPNGQATESYTDQFPMAIVQPGETIYTTWQGNGHLQNASPTKLDILYYDDPAKEFGAVGERTAAKVAATLDFATSANCYESANPNSVCLGKWTVPKELAPGKTYHFVWFWYFNSNPAGEWYSTCFDLKVATSSHVVSDRPLSAFIPGTCPPPEYSEGVTDAVKAELAKVTALTPANVPDKTVKPPDNNPPPTARLACSKQGRRSRSRRRSAQADRNAVR
;
A
#
# COMPACT_ATOMS: atom_id res chain seq x y z
N MET A 1 54.16 -41.84 26.44
CA MET A 1 52.77 -41.37 26.30
C MET A 1 52.81 -39.92 25.84
N LYS A 2 52.43 -39.62 24.60
CA LYS A 2 52.45 -38.25 24.04
C LYS A 2 51.05 -37.68 24.10
N ALA A 3 50.84 -36.65 24.92
CA ALA A 3 49.57 -35.93 25.00
C ALA A 3 49.44 -35.01 23.76
N VAL A 4 48.41 -35.23 22.96
CA VAL A 4 48.04 -34.37 21.83
C VAL A 4 47.06 -33.32 22.36
N ALA A 5 47.54 -32.08 22.50
CA ALA A 5 46.72 -30.94 22.87
C ALA A 5 45.94 -30.46 21.63
N TRP A 6 44.63 -30.66 21.63
CA TRP A 6 43.72 -30.10 20.64
C TRP A 6 43.41 -28.65 21.00
N ALA A 7 44.00 -27.70 20.28
CA ALA A 7 43.62 -26.29 20.34
C ALA A 7 42.29 -26.11 19.59
N VAL A 8 41.19 -25.97 20.35
CA VAL A 8 39.89 -25.60 19.79
C VAL A 8 39.89 -24.09 19.55
N ALA A 9 40.12 -23.69 18.30
CA ALA A 9 39.94 -22.31 17.86
C ALA A 9 38.44 -21.98 17.81
N ALA A 10 37.94 -21.34 18.88
CA ALA A 10 36.59 -20.79 18.90
C ALA A 10 36.51 -19.57 17.97
N ILE A 11 36.05 -19.79 16.74
CA ILE A 11 35.70 -18.73 15.79
C ILE A 11 34.42 -18.08 16.32
N TRP A 12 34.56 -16.93 16.98
CA TRP A 12 33.43 -16.06 17.31
C TRP A 12 32.93 -15.42 16.01
N SER A 13 31.98 -16.09 15.36
CA SER A 13 31.18 -15.47 14.31
C SER A 13 30.33 -14.37 14.96
N VAL A 14 30.84 -13.13 14.95
CA VAL A 14 30.04 -11.94 15.21
C VAL A 14 29.04 -11.84 14.08
N GLY A 15 27.89 -12.48 14.25
CA GLY A 15 26.75 -12.33 13.36
C GLY A 15 26.31 -10.88 13.39
N LEU A 16 26.59 -10.13 12.33
CA LEU A 16 26.00 -8.81 12.14
C LEU A 16 24.49 -8.99 12.03
N LEU A 17 23.79 -8.71 13.12
CA LEU A 17 22.34 -8.53 13.12
C LEU A 17 22.05 -7.25 12.33
N THR A 18 21.77 -7.39 11.03
CA THR A 18 21.23 -6.28 10.24
C THR A 18 19.84 -5.98 10.76
N ALA A 19 19.66 -4.88 11.48
CA ALA A 19 18.36 -4.40 11.89
C ALA A 19 17.54 -4.08 10.63
N VAL A 20 16.57 -4.94 10.29
CA VAL A 20 15.61 -4.67 9.21
C VAL A 20 14.69 -3.57 9.71
N GLN A 21 14.89 -2.34 9.25
CA GLN A 21 13.97 -1.25 9.55
C GLN A 21 12.71 -1.39 8.70
N ALA A 22 11.60 -1.62 9.37
CA ALA A 22 10.30 -1.64 8.71
C ALA A 22 9.85 -0.23 8.34
N HIS A 23 9.41 -0.07 7.10
CA HIS A 23 8.79 1.16 6.62
C HIS A 23 7.73 0.79 5.59
N SER A 24 6.47 1.03 5.91
CA SER A 24 5.39 0.81 4.95
C SER A 24 4.27 1.81 5.17
N TRP A 25 3.57 2.09 4.08
CA TRP A 25 2.40 2.96 4.00
C TRP A 25 1.54 2.45 2.83
N VAL A 26 0.32 2.98 2.74
CA VAL A 26 -0.59 2.66 1.62
C VAL A 26 -0.27 3.52 0.40
N ASP A 27 -0.15 2.88 -0.75
CA ASP A 27 0.05 3.57 -2.03
C ASP A 27 -1.26 3.88 -2.76
N CYS A 28 -2.16 2.91 -2.77
CA CYS A 28 -3.45 3.03 -3.44
C CYS A 28 -4.54 2.43 -2.57
N LEU A 29 -5.64 3.17 -2.39
CA LEU A 29 -6.77 2.72 -1.57
C LEU A 29 -7.80 1.95 -2.38
N LYS A 30 -7.99 2.38 -3.64
CA LYS A 30 -8.94 1.79 -4.58
C LYS A 30 -8.21 1.44 -5.87
N TYR A 31 -7.46 0.36 -5.80
CA TYR A 31 -6.72 -0.18 -6.91
C TYR A 31 -7.63 -1.05 -7.77
N ASP A 32 -7.56 -0.86 -9.08
CA ASP A 32 -8.18 -1.72 -10.06
C ASP A 32 -7.12 -2.72 -10.59
N PRO A 33 -7.17 -3.99 -10.19
CA PRO A 33 -6.20 -4.99 -10.59
C PRO A 33 -6.34 -5.42 -12.06
N GLU A 34 -7.44 -5.12 -12.75
CA GLU A 34 -7.60 -5.39 -14.18
C GLU A 34 -6.93 -4.31 -15.02
N THR A 35 -7.25 -3.04 -14.73
CA THR A 35 -6.68 -1.89 -15.47
C THR A 35 -5.32 -1.44 -14.93
N LYS A 36 -4.91 -1.96 -13.76
CA LYS A 36 -3.71 -1.57 -13.02
C LYS A 36 -3.71 -0.09 -12.60
N LEU A 37 -4.89 0.53 -12.52
CA LEU A 37 -5.06 1.93 -12.16
C LEU A 37 -5.30 2.12 -10.66
N CYS A 38 -4.88 3.27 -10.15
CA CYS A 38 -5.24 3.71 -8.82
C CYS A 38 -6.31 4.80 -8.86
N LEU A 39 -7.46 4.53 -8.23
CA LEU A 39 -8.65 5.36 -8.26
C LEU A 39 -8.87 6.15 -6.96
N GLY A 40 -7.89 6.12 -6.05
CA GLY A 40 -7.93 6.91 -4.83
C GLY A 40 -6.70 6.68 -3.94
N TYR A 41 -6.27 7.75 -3.29
CA TYR A 41 -5.00 7.84 -2.57
C TYR A 41 -5.22 8.26 -1.12
N SER A 42 -4.21 8.07 -0.27
CA SER A 42 -4.24 8.55 1.12
C SER A 42 -4.09 10.07 1.21
N ARG A 43 -4.40 10.64 2.39
CA ARG A 43 -4.15 12.06 2.67
C ARG A 43 -2.69 12.41 2.37
N GLY A 44 -2.46 13.55 1.73
CA GLY A 44 -1.13 14.14 1.54
C GLY A 44 -0.19 13.33 0.65
N TYR A 45 -0.71 12.36 -0.11
CA TYR A 45 0.10 11.54 -1.01
C TYR A 45 0.68 12.41 -2.15
N LYS A 46 1.99 12.29 -2.40
CA LYS A 46 2.74 13.04 -3.44
C LYS A 46 3.44 12.13 -4.45
N GLY A 47 3.17 10.82 -4.42
CA GLY A 47 3.80 9.83 -5.28
C GLY A 47 5.18 9.37 -4.80
N ARG A 48 5.52 8.11 -5.12
CA ARG A 48 6.78 7.46 -4.72
C ARG A 48 8.04 8.10 -5.31
N ALA A 49 7.97 8.67 -6.51
CA ALA A 49 9.16 9.22 -7.17
C ALA A 49 9.61 10.59 -6.61
N LYS A 50 8.74 11.32 -5.90
CA LYS A 50 9.01 12.70 -5.46
C LYS A 50 9.62 12.79 -4.06
N VAL A 51 9.60 11.70 -3.30
CA VAL A 51 9.90 11.73 -1.87
C VAL A 51 10.69 10.48 -1.50
N GLU A 52 11.60 10.55 -0.53
CA GLU A 52 12.21 9.35 0.02
C GLU A 52 11.08 8.51 0.64
N PRO A 53 10.73 7.37 0.01
CA PRO A 53 9.46 6.72 0.29
C PRO A 53 9.37 6.24 1.73
N ASN A 54 10.49 5.78 2.29
CA ASN A 54 10.52 5.14 3.60
C ASN A 54 10.49 6.13 4.77
N GLY A 55 10.87 7.39 4.58
CA GLY A 55 11.02 8.35 5.66
C GLY A 55 9.83 9.30 5.79
N LEU A 56 9.34 9.85 4.68
CA LEU A 56 8.32 10.92 4.72
C LEU A 56 6.88 10.40 4.77
N TYR A 57 6.59 9.23 4.19
CA TYR A 57 5.23 8.65 4.21
C TYR A 57 5.01 7.64 5.32
N THR A 58 6.08 7.01 5.78
CA THR A 58 5.99 6.09 6.90
C THR A 58 5.74 6.86 8.17
N TYR A 59 4.54 6.74 8.74
CA TYR A 59 4.27 7.24 10.07
C TYR A 59 4.46 6.15 11.10
N ARG A 60 5.63 6.15 11.72
CA ARG A 60 6.09 5.13 12.67
C ARG A 60 5.75 5.51 14.10
N PHE A 61 5.33 4.50 14.86
CA PHE A 61 5.13 4.56 16.30
C PHE A 61 6.15 3.69 17.01
N ASN A 62 6.87 4.27 17.99
CA ASN A 62 7.80 3.54 18.84
C ASN A 62 7.12 3.11 20.13
N ALA A 63 7.36 1.87 20.58
CA ALA A 63 6.92 1.38 21.88
C ALA A 63 5.41 1.51 22.13
N LYS A 64 4.59 1.38 21.07
CA LYS A 64 3.12 1.29 21.17
C LYS A 64 2.47 2.47 21.92
N PRO A 65 2.71 3.71 21.49
CA PRO A 65 2.25 4.90 22.21
C PRO A 65 0.72 5.00 22.17
N THR A 66 0.12 5.62 23.18
CA THR A 66 -1.33 5.85 23.23
C THR A 66 -1.71 7.28 22.89
N ALA A 67 -0.90 8.27 23.27
CA ALA A 67 -1.20 9.70 23.09
C ALA A 67 -0.65 10.30 21.79
N GLN A 68 0.21 9.59 21.06
CA GLN A 68 0.74 10.08 19.78
C GLN A 68 -0.42 10.23 18.78
N PRO A 69 -0.43 11.26 17.92
CA PRO A 69 -1.45 11.39 16.89
C PRO A 69 -1.55 10.13 16.04
N MET A 70 -2.75 9.76 15.61
CA MET A 70 -2.93 8.60 14.73
C MET A 70 -2.49 8.90 13.30
N CYS A 71 -2.77 10.12 12.81
CA CYS A 71 -2.38 10.57 11.49
C CYS A 71 -1.05 11.31 11.53
N ASN A 72 -0.24 11.17 10.47
CA ASN A 72 1.00 11.91 10.37
C ASN A 72 0.71 13.43 10.38
N PRO A 73 1.21 14.19 11.38
CA PRO A 73 0.97 15.63 11.42
C PRO A 73 1.54 16.36 10.21
N ASN A 74 2.56 15.80 9.56
CA ASN A 74 3.22 16.36 8.39
C ASN A 74 2.53 15.92 7.08
N GLY A 75 1.23 16.22 6.95
CA GLY A 75 0.50 16.09 5.70
C GLY A 75 -0.75 15.20 5.74
N GLN A 76 -1.01 14.49 6.85
CA GLN A 76 -2.23 13.68 7.01
C GLN A 76 -3.16 14.20 8.12
N ALA A 77 -2.80 15.28 8.81
CA ALA A 77 -3.64 15.90 9.84
C ALA A 77 -4.93 16.53 9.32
N THR A 78 -5.03 16.77 8.01
CA THR A 78 -6.21 17.35 7.35
C THR A 78 -6.50 16.62 6.05
N GLU A 79 -7.70 16.81 5.51
CA GLU A 79 -8.08 16.33 4.17
C GLU A 79 -7.25 17.03 3.07
N SER A 80 -6.10 16.46 2.73
CA SER A 80 -5.10 17.05 1.85
C SER A 80 -5.00 16.31 0.51
N TYR A 81 -6.08 16.34 -0.25
CA TYR A 81 -6.18 15.72 -1.58
C TYR A 81 -5.86 16.71 -2.71
N THR A 82 -5.43 16.17 -3.85
CA THR A 82 -5.18 16.97 -5.06
C THR A 82 -5.83 16.31 -6.27
N ASP A 83 -5.99 17.03 -7.38
CA ASP A 83 -6.47 16.44 -8.64
C ASP A 83 -5.55 15.32 -9.15
N GLN A 84 -4.25 15.40 -8.83
CA GLN A 84 -3.28 14.35 -9.17
C GLN A 84 -3.44 13.11 -8.28
N PHE A 85 -3.84 13.29 -7.03
CA PHE A 85 -3.99 12.23 -6.02
C PHE A 85 -5.32 12.41 -5.27
N PRO A 86 -6.45 12.08 -5.91
CA PRO A 86 -7.76 12.31 -5.35
C PRO A 86 -8.11 11.29 -4.28
N MET A 87 -9.09 11.66 -3.45
CA MET A 87 -9.77 10.75 -2.54
C MET A 87 -10.50 9.65 -3.31
N ALA A 88 -10.56 8.44 -2.75
CA ALA A 88 -11.36 7.35 -3.34
C ALA A 88 -12.86 7.65 -3.20
N ILE A 89 -13.61 7.39 -4.28
CA ILE A 89 -15.08 7.40 -4.28
C ILE A 89 -15.57 5.96 -4.25
N VAL A 90 -16.41 5.60 -3.29
CA VAL A 90 -16.88 4.22 -3.05
C VAL A 90 -18.38 4.15 -2.81
N GLN A 91 -18.95 2.94 -2.90
CA GLN A 91 -20.30 2.63 -2.45
C GLN A 91 -20.31 1.84 -1.13
N PRO A 92 -21.37 1.94 -0.32
CA PRO A 92 -21.56 1.04 0.81
C PRO A 92 -21.61 -0.43 0.35
N GLY A 93 -20.84 -1.29 0.99
CA GLY A 93 -20.74 -2.71 0.62
C GLY A 93 -19.90 -3.01 -0.62
N GLU A 94 -19.25 -2.00 -1.21
CA GLU A 94 -18.32 -2.20 -2.33
C GLU A 94 -17.08 -2.96 -1.88
N THR A 95 -16.66 -3.97 -2.64
CA THR A 95 -15.35 -4.59 -2.46
C THR A 95 -14.28 -3.79 -3.20
N ILE A 96 -13.22 -3.40 -2.49
CA ILE A 96 -12.09 -2.65 -3.04
C ILE A 96 -10.75 -3.32 -2.74
N TYR A 97 -9.73 -2.94 -3.49
CA TYR A 97 -8.35 -3.40 -3.29
C TYR A 97 -7.47 -2.23 -2.87
N THR A 98 -6.70 -2.44 -1.81
CA THR A 98 -5.69 -1.51 -1.33
C THR A 98 -4.30 -2.10 -1.60
N THR A 99 -3.31 -1.27 -1.93
CA THR A 99 -1.95 -1.71 -2.23
C THR A 99 -0.91 -1.01 -1.35
N TRP A 100 0.16 -1.73 -1.03
CA TRP A 100 1.33 -1.23 -0.30
C TRP A 100 2.57 -2.01 -0.73
N GLN A 101 3.76 -1.60 -0.29
CA GLN A 101 4.98 -2.39 -0.51
C GLN A 101 5.30 -3.29 0.68
N GLY A 102 5.73 -4.52 0.41
CA GLY A 102 6.14 -5.47 1.46
C GLY A 102 7.43 -5.07 2.19
N ASN A 103 8.29 -4.25 1.57
CA ASN A 103 9.56 -3.73 2.10
C ASN A 103 10.41 -4.74 2.91
N GLY A 104 10.57 -5.96 2.40
CA GLY A 104 11.37 -7.02 3.02
C GLY A 104 10.67 -7.79 4.13
N HIS A 105 9.38 -7.53 4.41
CA HIS A 105 8.61 -8.19 5.48
C HIS A 105 7.66 -9.27 4.98
N LEU A 106 7.95 -9.87 3.82
CA LEU A 106 7.19 -11.02 3.35
C LEU A 106 7.38 -12.19 4.32
N GLN A 107 6.27 -12.71 4.87
CA GLN A 107 6.29 -13.83 5.80
C GLN A 107 5.07 -14.72 5.63
N ASN A 108 5.25 -15.92 5.09
CA ASN A 108 4.15 -16.84 4.78
C ASN A 108 3.64 -17.62 5.99
N ALA A 109 4.53 -18.03 6.89
CA ALA A 109 4.17 -18.92 7.99
C ALA A 109 3.47 -18.19 9.14
N SER A 110 3.81 -16.92 9.35
CA SER A 110 3.27 -16.08 10.41
C SER A 110 3.29 -14.61 9.96
N PRO A 111 2.48 -14.23 8.96
CA PRO A 111 2.40 -12.86 8.51
C PRO A 111 2.00 -11.93 9.64
N THR A 112 2.62 -10.75 9.68
CA THR A 112 2.12 -9.66 10.51
C THR A 112 0.79 -9.17 9.95
N LYS A 113 -0.02 -8.55 10.80
CA LYS A 113 -1.39 -8.15 10.46
C LYS A 113 -1.50 -6.64 10.38
N LEU A 114 -2.42 -6.18 9.56
CA LEU A 114 -2.86 -4.79 9.53
C LEU A 114 -4.38 -4.72 9.62
N ASP A 115 -4.88 -3.64 10.20
CA ASP A 115 -6.31 -3.34 10.25
C ASP A 115 -6.64 -2.13 9.39
N ILE A 116 -7.87 -2.13 8.86
CA ILE A 116 -8.53 -0.96 8.31
C ILE A 116 -9.53 -0.47 9.36
N LEU A 117 -9.16 0.59 10.07
CA LEU A 117 -9.93 1.15 11.18
C LEU A 117 -10.82 2.30 10.70
N TYR A 118 -11.99 2.46 11.28
CA TYR A 118 -12.91 3.58 10.98
C TYR A 118 -13.86 3.91 12.13
N TYR A 119 -14.54 5.04 11.98
CA TYR A 119 -15.74 5.38 12.74
C TYR A 119 -16.95 5.48 11.80
N ASP A 120 -18.12 5.12 12.30
CA ASP A 120 -19.41 5.25 11.61
C ASP A 120 -20.02 6.65 11.71
N ASP A 121 -19.42 7.52 12.52
CA ASP A 121 -19.68 8.96 12.53
C ASP A 121 -18.75 9.66 11.53
N PRO A 122 -19.29 10.23 10.42
CA PRO A 122 -18.48 10.94 9.44
C PRO A 122 -17.86 12.24 9.96
N ALA A 123 -18.28 12.76 11.11
CA ALA A 123 -17.68 13.94 11.73
C ALA A 123 -16.49 13.58 12.65
N LYS A 124 -16.25 12.29 12.89
CA LYS A 124 -15.24 11.83 13.84
C LYS A 124 -13.93 11.46 13.15
N GLU A 125 -12.88 12.21 13.44
CA GLU A 125 -11.51 11.87 13.06
C GLU A 125 -10.77 11.12 14.18
N PHE A 126 -9.71 10.40 13.82
CA PHE A 126 -8.80 9.79 14.78
C PHE A 126 -7.87 10.85 15.37
N GLY A 127 -7.95 11.09 16.67
CA GLY A 127 -7.00 11.94 17.38
C GLY A 127 -5.71 11.19 17.68
N ALA A 128 -5.77 10.26 18.64
CA ALA A 128 -4.60 9.56 19.17
C ALA A 128 -4.57 8.05 18.86
N VAL A 129 -3.38 7.44 18.88
CA VAL A 129 -3.18 5.99 18.63
C VAL A 129 -3.99 5.13 19.61
N GLY A 130 -4.20 5.59 20.83
CA GLY A 130 -5.02 4.94 21.85
C GLY A 130 -6.46 4.67 21.42
N GLU A 131 -7.01 5.50 20.54
CA GLU A 131 -8.39 5.40 20.07
C GLU A 131 -8.67 4.17 19.20
N ARG A 132 -7.62 3.51 18.66
CA ARG A 132 -7.77 2.28 17.86
C ARG A 132 -8.62 1.21 18.55
N THR A 133 -8.60 1.14 19.88
CA THR A 133 -9.35 0.12 20.63
C THR A 133 -10.85 0.39 20.66
N ALA A 134 -11.27 1.63 20.39
CA ALA A 134 -12.68 2.03 20.30
C ALA A 134 -13.15 2.13 18.84
N ALA A 135 -12.24 1.99 17.88
CA ALA A 135 -12.57 2.06 16.46
C ALA A 135 -13.22 0.77 15.98
N LYS A 136 -14.03 0.90 14.93
CA LYS A 136 -14.53 -0.27 14.19
C LYS A 136 -13.45 -0.75 13.23
N VAL A 137 -13.48 -2.04 12.92
CA VAL A 137 -12.53 -2.69 12.00
C VAL A 137 -13.29 -3.09 10.74
N ALA A 138 -13.01 -2.44 9.61
CA ALA A 138 -13.58 -2.80 8.32
C ALA A 138 -12.93 -4.07 7.75
N ALA A 139 -11.64 -4.29 8.04
CA ALA A 139 -10.92 -5.52 7.69
C ALA A 139 -9.66 -5.69 8.52
N THR A 140 -9.25 -6.95 8.69
CA THR A 140 -7.91 -7.36 9.15
C THR A 140 -7.26 -8.17 8.04
N LEU A 141 -6.07 -7.78 7.61
CA LEU A 141 -5.39 -8.33 6.44
C LEU A 141 -3.98 -8.82 6.81
N ASP A 142 -3.48 -9.79 6.05
CA ASP A 142 -2.07 -10.16 6.08
C ASP A 142 -1.24 -9.07 5.41
N PHE A 143 -0.15 -8.65 6.06
CA PHE A 143 0.70 -7.59 5.54
C PHE A 143 1.42 -8.02 4.25
N ALA A 144 2.22 -9.08 4.29
CA ALA A 144 2.95 -9.52 3.11
C ALA A 144 3.16 -11.03 3.10
N THR A 145 2.63 -11.68 2.07
CA THR A 145 2.72 -13.12 1.81
C THR A 145 2.87 -13.34 0.31
N SER A 146 3.28 -14.54 -0.11
CA SER A 146 3.27 -14.92 -1.52
C SER A 146 1.86 -15.01 -2.11
N ALA A 147 0.82 -15.09 -1.28
CA ALA A 147 -0.57 -15.13 -1.74
C ALA A 147 -1.13 -13.73 -2.05
N ASN A 148 -0.52 -12.68 -1.50
CA ASN A 148 -1.00 -11.31 -1.66
C ASN A 148 0.04 -10.32 -2.19
N CYS A 149 1.25 -10.76 -2.56
CA CYS A 149 2.25 -9.91 -3.22
C CYS A 149 2.58 -10.43 -4.63
N TYR A 150 2.73 -9.51 -5.59
CA TYR A 150 2.92 -9.84 -7.02
C TYR A 150 4.19 -10.64 -7.31
N GLU A 151 5.28 -10.32 -6.62
CA GLU A 151 6.63 -10.85 -6.84
C GLU A 151 7.24 -11.25 -5.49
N SER A 152 6.99 -12.47 -5.03
CA SER A 152 7.45 -12.92 -3.70
C SER A 152 8.99 -12.92 -3.51
N ALA A 153 9.75 -12.97 -4.60
CA ALA A 153 11.22 -12.89 -4.57
C ALA A 153 11.74 -11.44 -4.44
N ASN A 154 10.89 -10.43 -4.67
CA ASN A 154 11.26 -9.03 -4.58
C ASN A 154 10.90 -8.50 -3.19
N PRO A 155 11.86 -8.05 -2.37
CA PRO A 155 11.55 -7.51 -1.05
C PRO A 155 10.62 -6.28 -1.12
N ASN A 156 10.67 -5.51 -2.20
CA ASN A 156 9.83 -4.33 -2.41
C ASN A 156 8.60 -4.65 -3.29
N SER A 157 8.15 -5.90 -3.30
CA SER A 157 6.95 -6.30 -4.02
C SER A 157 5.75 -5.48 -3.58
N VAL A 158 4.89 -5.13 -4.55
CA VAL A 158 3.58 -4.57 -4.25
C VAL A 158 2.67 -5.70 -3.78
N CYS A 159 2.09 -5.49 -2.60
CA CYS A 159 1.12 -6.36 -1.98
C CYS A 159 -0.28 -5.76 -2.07
N LEU A 160 -1.30 -6.62 -2.00
CA LEU A 160 -2.70 -6.28 -2.18
C LEU A 160 -3.50 -6.76 -0.97
N GLY A 161 -4.46 -5.93 -0.59
CA GLY A 161 -5.47 -6.22 0.40
C GLY A 161 -6.84 -6.09 -0.23
N LYS A 162 -7.67 -7.12 -0.10
CA LYS A 162 -9.06 -7.09 -0.54
C LYS A 162 -9.97 -6.92 0.67
N TRP A 163 -10.88 -5.96 0.64
CA TRP A 163 -11.83 -5.74 1.73
C TRP A 163 -13.11 -5.06 1.24
N THR A 164 -14.15 -5.08 2.09
CA THR A 164 -15.47 -4.54 1.76
C THR A 164 -15.75 -3.29 2.57
N VAL A 165 -16.16 -2.22 1.89
CA VAL A 165 -16.60 -0.97 2.51
C VAL A 165 -17.82 -1.26 3.39
N PRO A 166 -17.87 -0.78 4.65
CA PRO A 166 -18.99 -1.05 5.55
C PRO A 166 -20.33 -0.63 4.92
N LYS A 167 -21.35 -1.48 5.06
CA LYS A 167 -22.65 -1.31 4.38
C LYS A 167 -23.51 -0.22 5.01
N GLU A 168 -23.24 0.11 6.26
CA GLU A 168 -23.95 1.10 7.06
C GLU A 168 -23.53 2.55 6.77
N LEU A 169 -22.46 2.75 6.00
CA LEU A 169 -22.00 4.10 5.67
C LEU A 169 -23.02 4.80 4.78
N ALA A 170 -23.38 6.02 5.15
CA ALA A 170 -24.39 6.79 4.43
C ALA A 170 -23.78 7.40 3.14
N PRO A 171 -24.42 7.21 1.97
CA PRO A 171 -24.06 7.97 0.76
C PRO A 171 -24.14 9.48 0.97
N GLY A 172 -23.28 10.22 0.28
CA GLY A 172 -23.18 11.68 0.37
C GLY A 172 -22.29 12.19 1.51
N LYS A 173 -21.57 11.30 2.20
CA LYS A 173 -20.66 11.63 3.31
C LYS A 173 -19.23 11.20 3.00
N THR A 174 -18.28 11.86 3.65
CA THR A 174 -16.88 11.44 3.72
C THR A 174 -16.66 10.77 5.05
N TYR A 175 -15.95 9.65 5.06
CA TYR A 175 -15.62 8.91 6.27
C TYR A 175 -14.11 8.76 6.41
N HIS A 176 -13.65 8.83 7.65
CA HIS A 176 -12.23 8.79 8.03
C HIS A 176 -11.80 7.36 8.36
N PHE A 177 -10.68 6.95 7.77
CA PHE A 177 -10.11 5.62 7.93
C PHE A 177 -8.62 5.67 8.24
N VAL A 178 -8.13 4.58 8.84
CA VAL A 178 -6.71 4.37 9.10
C VAL A 178 -6.33 2.97 8.66
N TRP A 179 -5.33 2.88 7.77
CA TRP A 179 -4.59 1.65 7.57
C TRP A 179 -3.55 1.57 8.69
N PHE A 180 -3.64 0.55 9.55
CA PHE A 180 -2.80 0.44 10.74
C PHE A 180 -2.09 -0.91 10.77
N TRP A 181 -0.77 -0.90 10.61
CA TRP A 181 0.04 -2.12 10.57
C TRP A 181 0.74 -2.38 11.90
N TYR A 182 0.51 -3.58 12.44
CA TYR A 182 1.14 -4.05 13.66
C TYR A 182 2.42 -4.84 13.32
N PHE A 183 3.58 -4.18 13.30
CA PHE A 183 4.86 -4.87 13.14
C PHE A 183 5.32 -5.47 14.48
N ASN A 184 4.70 -6.59 14.84
CA ASN A 184 4.95 -7.34 16.07
C ASN A 184 6.09 -8.37 15.95
N SER A 185 6.81 -8.41 14.84
CA SER A 185 7.94 -9.32 14.62
C SER A 185 9.28 -8.79 15.15
N ASN A 186 9.29 -7.63 15.84
CA ASN A 186 10.47 -7.14 16.54
C ASN A 186 10.20 -6.95 18.05
N PRO A 187 11.25 -7.02 18.89
CA PRO A 187 11.10 -6.78 20.33
C PRO A 187 10.66 -5.35 20.66
N ALA A 188 10.93 -4.38 19.78
CA ALA A 188 10.66 -2.97 20.00
C ALA A 188 9.16 -2.62 19.92
N GLY A 189 8.35 -3.45 19.26
CA GLY A 189 6.94 -3.19 19.01
C GLY A 189 6.76 -1.92 18.17
N GLU A 190 7.05 -2.00 16.88
CA GLU A 190 6.83 -0.91 15.94
C GLU A 190 5.43 -1.01 15.32
N TRP A 191 4.75 0.11 15.20
CA TRP A 191 3.50 0.21 14.45
C TRP A 191 3.59 1.28 13.40
N TYR A 192 2.73 1.18 12.39
CA TYR A 192 2.67 2.12 11.28
C TYR A 192 1.23 2.49 10.99
N SER A 193 1.02 3.71 10.52
CA SER A 193 -0.29 4.12 10.04
C SER A 193 -0.23 4.89 8.74
N THR A 194 -1.35 4.89 8.05
CA THR A 194 -1.65 5.79 6.94
C THR A 194 -3.10 6.20 7.05
N CYS A 195 -3.36 7.50 7.23
CA CYS A 195 -4.72 8.02 7.27
C CYS A 195 -5.25 8.33 5.86
N PHE A 196 -6.51 8.02 5.66
CA PHE A 196 -7.21 8.27 4.40
C PHE A 196 -8.70 8.46 4.63
N ASP A 197 -9.36 8.93 3.58
CA ASP A 197 -10.79 9.18 3.58
C ASP A 197 -11.44 8.48 2.39
N LEU A 198 -12.70 8.10 2.57
CA LEU A 198 -13.54 7.58 1.50
C LEU A 198 -14.75 8.49 1.33
N LYS A 199 -14.96 8.98 0.10
CA LYS A 199 -16.21 9.65 -0.26
C LYS A 199 -17.23 8.59 -0.64
N VAL A 200 -18.22 8.39 0.22
CA VAL A 200 -19.28 7.39 0.02
C VAL A 200 -20.36 8.00 -0.86
N ALA A 201 -20.66 7.34 -1.97
CA ALA A 201 -21.62 7.78 -2.97
C ALA A 201 -22.64 6.67 -3.27
N THR A 202 -23.72 7.02 -3.97
CA THR A 202 -24.73 6.05 -4.44
C THR A 202 -24.22 5.18 -5.58
N SER A 203 -23.19 5.65 -6.28
CA SER A 203 -22.52 4.97 -7.38
C SER A 203 -21.02 5.27 -7.35
N SER A 204 -20.22 4.35 -7.89
CA SER A 204 -18.76 4.39 -7.92
C SER A 204 -18.27 3.51 -9.09
N HIS A 205 -17.00 3.66 -9.46
CA HIS A 205 -16.35 2.69 -10.36
C HIS A 205 -16.19 1.39 -9.58
N VAL A 206 -17.00 0.38 -9.89
CA VAL A 206 -16.93 -0.91 -9.20
C VAL A 206 -15.78 -1.72 -9.77
N VAL A 207 -14.81 -2.02 -8.92
CA VAL A 207 -13.69 -2.90 -9.30
C VAL A 207 -14.18 -4.35 -9.33
N SER A 208 -13.65 -5.13 -10.28
CA SER A 208 -13.93 -6.55 -10.44
C SER A 208 -13.71 -7.33 -9.13
N ASP A 209 -14.78 -7.94 -8.60
CA ASP A 209 -14.75 -8.72 -7.36
C ASP A 209 -14.25 -10.15 -7.61
N ARG A 210 -12.94 -10.28 -7.85
CA ARG A 210 -12.27 -11.57 -8.02
C ARG A 210 -11.42 -11.92 -6.79
N PRO A 211 -11.11 -13.19 -6.52
CA PRO A 211 -10.16 -13.52 -5.45
C PRO A 211 -8.78 -12.93 -5.76
N LEU A 212 -7.98 -12.62 -4.73
CA LEU A 212 -6.60 -12.12 -4.91
C LEU A 212 -5.76 -13.06 -5.77
N SER A 213 -6.00 -14.37 -5.67
CA SER A 213 -5.35 -15.41 -6.48
C SER A 213 -5.64 -15.31 -7.98
N ALA A 214 -6.68 -14.58 -8.41
CA ALA A 214 -6.91 -14.31 -9.83
C ALA A 214 -5.92 -13.27 -10.38
N PHE A 215 -5.27 -12.50 -9.50
CA PHE A 215 -4.33 -11.43 -9.86
C PHE A 215 -2.89 -11.75 -9.45
N ILE A 216 -2.68 -12.77 -8.61
CA ILE A 216 -1.40 -13.14 -7.99
C ILE A 216 -1.26 -14.67 -8.09
N PRO A 217 -0.14 -15.29 -8.53
CA PRO A 217 1.18 -14.76 -8.93
C PRO A 217 1.50 -14.89 -10.44
N GLY A 218 2.45 -14.10 -10.94
CA GLY A 218 2.98 -14.21 -12.32
C GLY A 218 2.54 -13.11 -13.29
N THR A 219 1.77 -12.12 -12.83
CA THR A 219 1.47 -10.91 -13.59
C THR A 219 2.49 -9.82 -13.31
N CYS A 220 2.71 -8.91 -14.27
CA CYS A 220 3.61 -7.78 -14.06
C CYS A 220 3.15 -6.95 -12.85
N PRO A 221 4.10 -6.46 -12.03
CA PRO A 221 3.76 -5.54 -10.97
C PRO A 221 3.09 -4.30 -11.58
N PRO A 222 2.21 -3.62 -10.83
CA PRO A 222 1.67 -2.35 -11.27
C PRO A 222 2.81 -1.38 -11.59
N PRO A 223 2.59 -0.43 -12.52
CA PRO A 223 3.49 0.69 -12.66
C PRO A 223 3.64 1.36 -11.29
N GLU A 224 4.83 1.88 -11.01
CA GLU A 224 5.07 2.64 -9.80
C GLU A 224 4.04 3.79 -9.74
N TYR A 225 3.31 3.92 -8.62
CA TYR A 225 2.24 4.93 -8.44
C TYR A 225 2.79 6.36 -8.28
N SER A 226 3.80 6.71 -9.08
CA SER A 226 4.57 7.94 -9.01
C SER A 226 3.92 9.09 -9.78
N GLU A 227 3.14 8.78 -10.82
CA GLU A 227 2.58 9.80 -11.73
C GLU A 227 1.16 10.25 -11.36
N GLY A 228 0.46 9.53 -10.48
CA GLY A 228 -0.90 9.87 -10.04
C GLY A 228 -1.97 9.58 -11.09
N VAL A 229 -3.05 10.35 -11.09
CA VAL A 229 -4.17 10.28 -12.02
C VAL A 229 -3.71 10.59 -13.44
N THR A 230 -3.63 9.57 -14.30
CA THR A 230 -3.42 9.71 -15.73
C THR A 230 -4.73 10.07 -16.44
N ASP A 231 -4.70 10.44 -17.72
CA ASP A 231 -5.92 10.69 -18.48
C ASP A 231 -6.82 9.45 -18.58
N ALA A 232 -6.24 8.24 -18.54
CA ALA A 232 -7.00 7.00 -18.43
C ALA A 232 -7.76 6.93 -17.09
N VAL A 233 -7.12 7.30 -15.97
CA VAL A 233 -7.79 7.37 -14.66
C VAL A 233 -8.90 8.41 -14.67
N LYS A 234 -8.67 9.61 -15.26
CA LYS A 234 -9.72 10.62 -15.39
C LYS A 234 -10.91 10.10 -16.20
N ALA A 235 -10.65 9.38 -17.30
CA ALA A 235 -11.70 8.81 -18.13
C ALA A 235 -12.54 7.78 -17.35
N GLU A 236 -11.92 6.91 -16.54
CA GLU A 236 -12.64 5.98 -15.67
C GLU A 236 -13.45 6.70 -14.58
N LEU A 237 -12.85 7.68 -13.90
CA LEU A 237 -13.55 8.47 -12.88
C LEU A 237 -14.73 9.26 -13.45
N ALA A 238 -14.63 9.75 -14.69
CA ALA A 238 -15.71 10.48 -15.35
C ALA A 238 -16.95 9.60 -15.63
N LYS A 239 -16.78 8.28 -15.81
CA LYS A 239 -17.91 7.34 -16.00
C LYS A 239 -18.80 7.28 -14.75
N VAL A 240 -18.24 7.49 -13.57
CA VAL A 240 -18.97 7.47 -12.29
C VAL A 240 -19.94 8.65 -12.18
N THR A 241 -19.49 9.85 -12.58
CA THR A 241 -20.28 11.08 -12.50
C THR A 241 -21.52 11.06 -13.39
N ALA A 242 -21.52 10.24 -14.45
CA ALA A 242 -22.65 10.12 -15.37
C ALA A 242 -23.84 9.29 -14.81
N LEU A 243 -23.65 8.57 -13.70
CA LEU A 243 -24.69 7.78 -13.06
C LEU A 243 -25.53 8.68 -12.14
N THR A 244 -26.57 9.34 -12.70
CA THR A 244 -27.60 10.00 -11.91
C THR A 244 -28.42 8.97 -11.11
N PRO A 245 -29.00 9.32 -9.95
CA PRO A 245 -29.82 8.41 -9.14
C PRO A 245 -30.97 7.74 -9.91
N ALA A 246 -31.47 8.39 -10.97
CA ALA A 246 -32.54 7.86 -11.83
C ALA A 246 -32.07 6.75 -12.81
N ASN A 247 -30.76 6.62 -13.03
CA ASN A 247 -30.17 5.69 -14.00
C ASN A 247 -29.31 4.60 -13.35
N VAL A 248 -29.42 4.39 -12.03
CA VAL A 248 -28.83 3.22 -11.40
C VAL A 248 -29.56 2.00 -11.97
N PRO A 249 -28.88 1.10 -12.71
CA PRO A 249 -29.53 -0.08 -13.25
C PRO A 249 -30.11 -0.87 -12.08
N ASP A 250 -31.42 -1.15 -12.13
CA ASP A 250 -32.05 -2.09 -11.23
C ASP A 250 -31.24 -3.41 -11.27
N LYS A 251 -31.09 -4.06 -10.11
CA LYS A 251 -30.14 -5.17 -9.84
C LYS A 251 -30.39 -6.45 -10.67
N THR A 252 -31.18 -6.37 -11.73
CA THR A 252 -31.40 -7.41 -12.73
C THR A 252 -30.38 -7.38 -13.87
N VAL A 253 -29.22 -6.71 -13.73
CA VAL A 253 -28.11 -6.90 -14.66
C VAL A 253 -27.61 -8.33 -14.50
N LYS A 254 -28.00 -9.18 -15.47
CA LYS A 254 -27.47 -10.53 -15.66
C LYS A 254 -25.94 -10.46 -15.52
N PRO A 255 -25.30 -11.32 -14.72
CA PRO A 255 -23.84 -11.35 -14.62
C PRO A 255 -23.25 -11.34 -16.03
N PRO A 256 -22.22 -10.53 -16.31
CA PRO A 256 -21.55 -10.56 -17.61
C PRO A 256 -21.19 -12.02 -17.91
N ASP A 257 -21.44 -12.46 -19.15
CA ASP A 257 -21.18 -13.83 -19.57
C ASP A 257 -19.80 -14.26 -19.05
N ASN A 258 -19.77 -15.38 -18.32
CA ASN A 258 -18.57 -15.97 -17.70
C ASN A 258 -17.51 -16.42 -18.72
N ASN A 259 -17.58 -15.97 -19.98
CA ASN A 259 -16.54 -16.20 -20.94
C ASN A 259 -15.33 -15.38 -20.49
N PRO A 260 -14.24 -16.04 -20.02
CA PRO A 260 -13.04 -15.31 -19.68
C PRO A 260 -12.60 -14.56 -20.94
N PRO A 261 -12.30 -13.25 -20.85
CA PRO A 261 -11.69 -12.56 -21.97
C PRO A 261 -10.45 -13.34 -22.39
N PRO A 262 -10.13 -13.41 -23.70
CA PRO A 262 -8.95 -14.12 -24.17
C PRO A 262 -7.76 -13.65 -23.33
N THR A 263 -7.15 -14.58 -22.61
CA THR A 263 -6.00 -14.32 -21.74
C THR A 263 -4.84 -13.89 -22.63
N ALA A 264 -4.79 -12.62 -22.98
CA ALA A 264 -3.60 -11.99 -23.50
C ALA A 264 -2.59 -12.05 -22.34
N ARG A 265 -1.72 -13.05 -22.37
CA ARG A 265 -0.51 -13.04 -21.56
C ARG A 265 0.30 -11.84 -22.06
N LEU A 266 0.11 -10.69 -21.43
CA LEU A 266 1.04 -9.58 -21.50
C LEU A 266 2.35 -10.12 -20.94
N ALA A 267 3.21 -10.63 -21.84
CA ALA A 267 4.56 -11.01 -21.51
C ALA A 267 5.21 -9.77 -20.91
N CYS A 268 5.58 -9.82 -19.63
CA CYS A 268 6.34 -8.74 -19.01
C CYS A 268 7.62 -8.56 -19.83
N SER A 269 7.63 -7.57 -20.71
CA SER A 269 8.85 -7.25 -21.44
C SER A 269 9.85 -6.88 -20.37
N LYS A 270 10.99 -7.58 -20.35
CA LYS A 270 12.12 -7.22 -19.51
C LYS A 270 12.57 -5.82 -19.95
N GLN A 271 11.96 -4.77 -19.41
CA GLN A 271 12.44 -3.41 -19.62
C GLN A 271 13.81 -3.34 -18.98
N GLY A 272 14.81 -3.47 -19.85
CA GLY A 272 16.21 -3.54 -19.47
C GLY A 272 16.57 -2.29 -18.67
N ARG A 273 17.03 -2.52 -17.44
CA ARG A 273 17.84 -1.56 -16.70
C ARG A 273 19.08 -1.23 -17.54
N ARG A 274 18.98 -0.25 -18.43
CA ARG A 274 20.16 0.45 -18.97
C ARG A 274 20.66 1.37 -17.86
N SER A 275 21.42 0.80 -16.93
CA SER A 275 22.23 1.58 -16.00
C SER A 275 23.25 2.39 -16.81
N ARG A 276 23.04 3.70 -16.92
CA ARG A 276 24.05 4.64 -17.41
C ARG A 276 25.23 4.63 -16.43
N SER A 277 26.24 3.83 -16.74
CA SER A 277 27.59 3.95 -16.20
C SER A 277 28.12 5.34 -16.56
N ARG A 278 28.15 6.25 -15.58
CA ARG A 278 28.88 7.52 -15.70
C ARG A 278 30.37 7.19 -15.63
N ARG A 279 31.05 7.25 -16.78
CA ARG A 279 32.51 7.36 -16.85
C ARG A 279 32.95 8.61 -16.05
N ARG A 280 33.68 8.40 -14.96
CA ARG A 280 34.62 9.39 -14.42
C ARG A 280 35.86 9.34 -15.32
N SER A 281 36.19 10.45 -15.97
CA SER A 281 37.52 10.66 -16.56
C SER A 281 38.28 11.67 -15.70
N ALA A 282 39.53 11.30 -15.45
CA ALA A 282 40.51 11.86 -14.54
C ALA A 282 40.69 13.38 -14.58
N GLN A 283 40.90 13.93 -13.38
CA GLN A 283 41.57 15.19 -13.13
C GLN A 283 42.97 14.84 -12.62
N ALA A 284 43.99 15.15 -13.41
CA ALA A 284 45.40 15.09 -13.04
C ALA A 284 46.12 16.28 -13.69
N ASP A 285 47.22 16.67 -13.06
CA ASP A 285 48.20 17.68 -13.45
C ASP A 285 47.87 19.15 -13.13
N ARG A 286 48.33 19.56 -11.95
CA ARG A 286 49.12 20.79 -11.75
C ARG A 286 49.82 20.70 -10.38
N ASN A 287 51.14 20.50 -10.39
CA ASN A 287 52.05 21.05 -9.38
C ASN A 287 53.51 20.87 -9.85
N ALA A 288 54.11 21.96 -10.31
CA ALA A 288 55.56 22.13 -10.42
C ALA A 288 55.88 23.63 -10.38
N VAL A 289 56.02 24.20 -9.18
CA VAL A 289 56.80 25.43 -8.93
C VAL A 289 57.36 25.35 -7.50
N ARG A 290 58.61 24.92 -7.38
CA ARG A 290 59.71 25.40 -6.51
C ARG A 290 60.72 24.30 -6.26
#